data_AF-A5A655-F1
#
_entry.id   AF-A5A655-F1
#
_cell.length_a   1.000
_cell.length_b   1.000
_cell.length_c   1.000
_cell.angle_alpha   90.00
_cell.angle_beta   90.00
_cell.angle_gamma   90.00
#
_symmetry.space_group_name_H-M   'P 1'
#
loop_
_entity.id
_entity.type
_entity.pdbx_description
1 polymer ?
#
loop_
_entity_poly.entity_id
_entity_poly.type
_entity_poly.pdbx_seq_one_letter_code
_entity_poly.pdbx_strand_id
1 'polypeptide(L)'
;MKISHNGTIKAHSHAKAIEKHVGDSLKKAKELKAYVESGKWSGKTRDAFLSYLELIIELNADMKDALKEHTAALDALEKHIDGFSQLSEVQEIKNL
;
A
#
# COMPACT_ATOMS: atom_id res chain seq x y z
N MET A 1 23.05 7.45 4.06
CA MET A 1 21.73 7.81 4.62
C MET A 1 21.55 7.03 5.92
N LYS A 2 21.46 7.70 7.07
CA LYS A 2 21.27 7.02 8.38
C LYS A 2 19.76 6.91 8.61
N ILE A 3 19.20 5.71 8.48
CA ILE A 3 17.78 5.47 8.76
C ILE A 3 17.64 5.33 10.28
N SER A 4 16.90 6.25 10.92
CA SER A 4 16.61 6.16 12.35
C SER A 4 15.39 5.28 12.59
N HIS A 5 15.30 4.67 13.77
CA HIS A 5 14.13 3.87 14.18
C HIS A 5 12.81 4.65 14.02
N ASN A 6 12.76 5.90 14.50
CA ASN A 6 11.60 6.79 14.30
C ASN A 6 11.32 7.11 12.82
N GLY A 7 12.36 7.23 11.99
CA GLY A 7 12.20 7.38 10.54
C GLY A 7 11.56 6.15 9.89
N THR A 8 11.91 4.96 10.37
CA THR A 8 11.35 3.68 9.90
C THR A 8 9.87 3.55 10.27
N ILE A 9 9.50 3.85 11.52
CA ILE A 9 8.10 3.84 11.98
C ILE A 9 7.24 4.79 11.14
N LYS A 10 7.72 6.01 10.88
CA LYS A 10 6.98 6.98 10.06
C LYS A 10 6.82 6.51 8.62
N ALA A 11 7.89 6.01 7.99
CA ALA A 11 7.84 5.48 6.63
C ALA A 11 6.85 4.31 6.52
N HIS A 12 6.86 3.43 7.52
CA HIS A 12 5.94 2.30 7.61
C HIS A 12 4.47 2.71 7.78
N SER A 13 4.20 3.66 8.68
CA SER A 13 2.87 4.23 8.85
C SER A 13 2.33 4.84 7.56
N HIS A 14 3.16 5.61 6.85
CA HIS A 14 2.79 6.18 5.55
C HIS A 14 2.57 5.11 4.48
N ALA A 15 3.41 4.09 4.41
CA ALA A 15 3.24 2.98 3.47
C ALA A 15 1.89 2.27 3.68
N LYS A 16 1.55 1.93 4.93
CA LYS A 16 0.25 1.33 5.29
C LYS A 16 -0.93 2.22 4.91
N ALA A 17 -0.82 3.54 5.11
CA ALA A 17 -1.87 4.47 4.74
C ALA A 17 -2.07 4.52 3.21
N ILE A 18 -0.99 4.60 2.44
CA ILE A 18 -1.05 4.62 0.97
C ILE A 18 -1.62 3.30 0.45
N GLU A 19 -1.14 2.16 0.95
CA GLU A 19 -1.65 0.82 0.58
C GLU A 19 -3.16 0.73 0.82
N LYS A 20 -3.65 1.21 1.97
CA LYS A 20 -5.08 1.27 2.28
C LYS A 20 -5.83 2.16 1.27
N HIS A 21 -5.34 3.36 0.98
CA HIS A 21 -6.00 4.30 0.07
C HIS A 21 -6.06 3.79 -1.37
N VAL A 22 -5.01 3.11 -1.84
CA VAL A 22 -5.00 2.44 -3.15
C VAL A 22 -5.98 1.27 -3.16
N GLY A 23 -6.01 0.46 -2.09
CA GLY A 23 -7.00 -0.61 -1.93
C GLY A 23 -8.45 -0.11 -1.95
N ASP A 24 -8.74 0.98 -1.23
CA ASP A 24 -10.06 1.62 -1.21
C ASP A 24 -10.45 2.17 -2.59
N SER A 25 -9.50 2.80 -3.30
CA SER A 25 -9.70 3.33 -4.65
C SER A 25 -9.97 2.21 -5.67
N LEU A 26 -9.22 1.12 -5.62
CA LEU A 26 -9.43 -0.07 -6.45
C LEU A 26 -10.83 -0.65 -6.23
N LYS A 27 -11.26 -0.77 -4.97
CA LYS A 27 -12.60 -1.26 -4.62
C LYS A 27 -13.69 -0.38 -5.22
N LYS A 28 -13.60 0.94 -5.02
CA LYS A 28 -14.56 1.90 -5.58
C LYS A 28 -14.60 1.87 -7.12
N ALA A 29 -13.45 1.74 -7.78
CA ALA A 29 -13.39 1.64 -9.23
C ALA A 29 -14.09 0.37 -9.75
N LYS A 30 -13.91 -0.77 -9.07
CA LYS A 30 -14.61 -2.03 -9.39
C LYS A 30 -16.13 -1.92 -9.16
N GLU A 31 -16.54 -1.29 -8.06
CA GLU A 31 -17.96 -1.03 -7.78
C GLU A 31 -18.60 -0.13 -8.84
N LEU A 32 -17.90 0.94 -9.25
CA LEU A 32 -18.34 1.82 -10.32
C LEU A 32 -18.46 1.09 -11.66
N LYS A 33 -17.50 0.22 -12.00
CA LYS A 33 -17.53 -0.60 -13.21
C LYS A 33 -18.80 -1.47 -13.21
N ALA A 34 -19.02 -2.23 -12.14
CA ALA A 34 -20.20 -3.10 -12.00
C ALA A 34 -21.52 -2.31 -12.08
N TYR A 35 -21.57 -1.13 -11.45
CA TYR A 35 -22.73 -0.24 -11.55
C TYR A 35 -23.01 0.17 -13.00
N VAL A 36 -22.00 0.63 -13.74
CA VAL A 36 -22.14 1.04 -15.14
C VAL A 36 -22.54 -0.12 -16.04
N GLU A 37 -21.95 -1.31 -15.84
CA GLU A 37 -22.28 -2.53 -16.61
C GLU A 37 -23.72 -3.00 -16.37
N SER A 38 -24.23 -2.85 -15.15
CA SER A 38 -25.62 -3.22 -14.79
C SER A 38 -26.67 -2.19 -15.21
N GLY A 39 -26.24 -0.99 -15.60
CA GLY A 39 -27.12 0.13 -15.93
C GLY A 39 -27.75 0.04 -17.31
N LYS A 40 -28.71 0.93 -17.58
CA LYS A 40 -29.33 1.08 -18.90
C LYS A 40 -28.45 1.87 -19.89
N TRP A 41 -27.35 2.45 -19.43
CA TRP A 41 -26.45 3.22 -20.28
C TRP A 41 -25.83 2.29 -21.33
N SER A 42 -25.73 2.76 -22.57
CA SER A 42 -25.20 2.01 -23.70
C SER A 42 -24.61 2.94 -24.77
N GLY A 43 -23.88 2.36 -25.72
CA GLY A 43 -23.25 3.06 -26.84
C GLY A 43 -21.77 3.37 -26.61
N LYS A 44 -21.12 3.88 -27.65
CA LYS A 44 -19.65 4.03 -27.74
C LYS A 44 -19.03 4.83 -26.59
N THR A 45 -19.74 5.84 -26.06
CA THR A 45 -19.25 6.63 -24.93
C THR A 45 -19.16 5.79 -23.65
N ARG A 46 -20.11 4.88 -23.42
CA ARG A 46 -20.05 3.94 -22.29
C ARG A 46 -18.86 3.01 -22.45
N ASP A 47 -18.70 2.45 -23.64
CA ASP A 47 -17.64 1.47 -23.90
C ASP A 47 -16.26 2.13 -23.71
N ALA A 48 -16.06 3.34 -24.22
CA ALA A 48 -14.84 4.11 -23.97
C ALA A 48 -14.62 4.42 -22.48
N PHE A 49 -15.67 4.81 -21.76
CA PHE A 49 -15.59 5.03 -20.31
C PHE A 49 -15.16 3.77 -19.55
N LEU A 50 -15.77 2.61 -19.88
CA LEU A 50 -15.42 1.33 -19.28
C LEU A 50 -13.96 0.95 -19.57
N SER A 51 -13.48 1.16 -20.80
CA SER A 51 -12.08 0.91 -21.15
C SER A 51 -11.11 1.78 -20.33
N TYR A 52 -11.40 3.08 -20.15
CA TYR A 52 -10.58 3.92 -19.28
C TYR A 52 -10.64 3.48 -17.82
N LEU A 53 -11.82 3.07 -17.34
CA LEU A 53 -11.99 2.59 -15.98
C LEU A 53 -11.24 1.26 -15.74
N GLU A 54 -11.17 0.39 -16.75
CA GLU A 54 -10.37 -0.84 -16.70
C GLU A 54 -8.88 -0.55 -16.55
N LEU A 55 -8.33 0.39 -17.32
CA LEU A 55 -6.93 0.83 -17.17
C LEU A 55 -6.65 1.37 -15.75
N ILE A 56 -7.60 2.11 -15.17
CA ILE A 56 -7.48 2.62 -13.80
C ILE A 56 -7.53 1.47 -12.78
N ILE A 57 -8.35 0.45 -13.01
CA ILE A 57 -8.43 -0.74 -12.16
C ILE A 57 -7.13 -1.53 -12.20
N GLU A 58 -6.57 -1.75 -13.39
CA GLU A 58 -5.29 -2.45 -13.58
C GLU A 58 -4.15 -1.70 -12.89
N LEU A 59 -4.02 -0.39 -13.14
CA LEU A 59 -3.01 0.44 -12.48
C LEU A 59 -3.10 0.38 -10.94
N ASN A 60 -4.30 0.48 -10.38
CA ASN A 60 -4.46 0.41 -8.92
C ASN A 60 -4.21 -0.99 -8.36
N ALA A 61 -4.44 -2.05 -9.14
CA ALA A 61 -4.09 -3.41 -8.74
C ALA A 61 -2.57 -3.58 -8.65
N ASP A 62 -1.85 -3.16 -9.69
CA ASP A 62 -0.38 -3.21 -9.72
C ASP A 62 0.24 -2.37 -8.60
N MET A 63 -0.28 -1.16 -8.38
CA MET A 63 0.18 -0.29 -7.29
C MET A 63 -0.05 -0.94 -5.93
N LYS A 64 -1.20 -1.59 -5.72
CA LYS A 64 -1.51 -2.26 -4.45
C LYS A 64 -0.52 -3.39 -4.17
N ASP A 65 -0.19 -4.19 -5.18
CA ASP A 65 0.73 -5.31 -5.01
C ASP A 65 2.16 -4.82 -4.72
N ALA A 66 2.64 -3.81 -5.44
CA ALA A 66 3.93 -3.18 -5.16
C ALA A 66 4.00 -2.55 -3.76
N LEU A 67 2.93 -1.87 -3.34
CA LEU A 67 2.86 -1.27 -2.00
C LEU A 67 2.85 -2.31 -0.89
N LYS A 68 2.20 -3.45 -1.09
CA LYS A 68 2.22 -4.56 -0.14
C LYS A 68 3.65 -5.09 0.09
N GLU A 69 4.45 -5.20 -0.96
CA GLU A 69 5.86 -5.58 -0.86
C GLU A 69 6.67 -4.54 -0.08
N HIS A 70 6.45 -3.25 -0.34
CA HIS A 70 7.09 -2.17 0.41
C HIS A 70 6.71 -2.15 1.89
N THR A 71 5.41 -2.30 2.20
CA THR A 71 4.93 -2.41 3.59
C THR A 71 5.58 -3.60 4.30
N ALA A 72 5.66 -4.77 3.64
CA ALA A 72 6.28 -5.97 4.21
C ALA A 72 7.79 -5.79 4.48
N ALA A 73 8.51 -5.12 3.59
CA ALA A 73 9.93 -4.81 3.79
C ALA A 73 10.14 -3.87 4.99
N LEU A 74 9.26 -2.89 5.17
CA LEU A 74 9.30 -1.97 6.31
C LEU A 74 8.89 -2.67 7.63
N ASP A 75 7.87 -3.55 7.62
CA ASP A 75 7.51 -4.40 8.76
C ASP A 75 8.70 -5.28 9.19
N ALA A 76 9.44 -5.86 8.23
CA ALA A 76 10.62 -6.66 8.53
C ALA A 76 11.75 -5.81 9.13
N LEU A 77 12.02 -4.64 8.55
CA LEU A 77 13.05 -3.73 9.03
C LEU A 77 12.75 -3.24 10.46
N GLU A 78 11.51 -2.86 10.75
CA GLU A 78 11.08 -2.46 12.10
C GLU A 78 11.32 -3.60 13.10
N LYS A 79 10.87 -4.83 12.79
CA LYS A 79 11.11 -6.02 13.63
C LYS A 79 12.59 -6.30 13.88
N HIS A 80 13.44 -6.14 12.87
CA HIS A 80 14.88 -6.34 13.02
C HIS A 80 15.53 -5.27 13.91
N ILE A 81 15.13 -4.00 13.76
CA ILE A 81 15.62 -2.91 14.62
C ILE A 81 15.20 -3.14 16.07
N ASP A 82 13.93 -3.51 16.29
CA ASP A 82 13.40 -3.79 17.62
C ASP A 82 14.10 -4.99 18.25
N GLY A 83 14.22 -6.10 17.52
CA GLY A 83 14.91 -7.31 17.98
C GLY A 83 16.38 -7.06 18.32
N PHE A 84 17.10 -6.32 17.47
CA PHE A 84 18.49 -5.94 17.75
C PHE A 84 18.61 -5.10 19.02
N SER A 85 17.66 -4.19 19.26
CA SER A 85 17.65 -3.34 20.45
C SER A 85 17.40 -4.09 21.77
N GLN A 86 16.87 -5.31 21.67
CA GLN A 86 16.57 -6.19 22.80
C GLN A 86 17.65 -7.25 23.07
N LEU A 87 18.68 -7.36 22.24
CA LEU A 87 19.81 -8.26 22.51
C LEU A 87 20.51 -7.85 23.81
N SER A 88 20.79 -8.84 24.66
CA SER A 88 21.42 -8.67 25.98
C SER A 88 22.69 -7.82 25.91
N GLU A 89 23.54 -8.10 24.94
CA GLU A 89 24.82 -7.44 24.70
C GLU A 89 24.63 -5.96 24.32
N VAL A 90 23.58 -5.65 23.55
CA VAL A 90 23.25 -4.27 23.17
C VAL A 90 22.67 -3.51 24.37
N GLN A 91 21.88 -4.17 25.22
CA GLN A 91 21.39 -3.57 26.45
C GLN A 91 22.50 -3.30 27.46
N GLU A 92 23.45 -4.23 27.62
CA GLU A 92 24.64 -4.05 28.44
C GLU A 92 25.44 -2.83 28.00
N ILE A 93 25.70 -2.69 26.68
CA ILE A 93 26.42 -1.52 26.14
C ILE A 93 25.65 -0.21 26.35
N LYS A 94 24.32 -0.21 26.24
CA LYS A 94 23.50 0.99 26.46
C LYS A 94 23.44 1.43 27.93
N ASN A 95 23.71 0.52 28.86
CA ASN A 95 23.66 0.75 30.30
C ASN A 95 25.04 1.09 30.90
N LEU A 96 26.09 1.17 30.06
CA LEU A 96 27.42 1.69 30.39
C LEU A 96 27.51 3.20 30.12
#